data_AF-A0A139D3U7-F1
#
_entry.id   AF-A0A139D3U7-F1
#
_cell.length_a   1.000
_cell.length_b   1.000
_cell.length_c   1.000
_cell.angle_alpha   90.00
_cell.angle_beta   90.00
_cell.angle_gamma   90.00
#
_symmetry.space_group_name_H-M   'P 1'
#
loop_
_entity.id
_entity.type
_entity.pdbx_description
1 polymer ?
#
loop_
_entity_poly.entity_id
_entity_poly.type
_entity_poly.pdbx_seq_one_letter_code
_entity_poly.pdbx_strand_id
1 'polypeptide(L)' 'MAGKKAITAASGPGFTLKQENLGFATMIEVPVIVVNVQRVGPSTGLPTAPSQGDVMQTRWGRSRSR' A
#
# COMPACT_ATOMS: atom_id res chain seq x y z
N MET A 1 -20.04 -5.03 -1.11
CA MET A 1 -19.99 -3.56 -1.21
C MET A 1 -21.20 -3.00 -0.46
N ALA A 2 -21.01 -2.25 0.63
CA ALA A 2 -22.11 -1.81 1.51
C ALA A 2 -22.42 -0.30 1.40
N GLY A 3 -21.94 0.38 0.36
CA GLY A 3 -22.09 1.84 0.19
C GLY A 3 -21.35 2.68 1.25
N LYS A 4 -20.51 2.06 2.09
CA LYS A 4 -19.74 2.73 3.13
C LYS A 4 -18.34 3.07 2.64
N LYS A 5 -17.82 4.22 3.07
CA LYS A 5 -16.42 4.61 2.87
C LYS A 5 -15.51 3.63 3.60
N ALA A 6 -14.72 2.86 2.84
CA ALA A 6 -13.77 1.89 3.38
C ALA A 6 -12.36 2.49 3.45
N ILE A 7 -11.72 2.38 4.61
CA ILE A 7 -10.35 2.83 4.86
C ILE A 7 -9.50 1.70 5.42
N THR A 8 -8.25 1.58 4.96
CA THR A 8 -7.27 0.67 5.54
C THR A 8 -5.91 1.35 5.62
N ALA A 9 -5.15 1.06 6.69
CA ALA A 9 -3.79 1.54 6.87
C ALA A 9 -2.81 0.37 6.77
N ALA A 10 -1.70 0.56 6.08
CA ALA A 10 -0.64 -0.43 5.92
C ALA A 10 0.73 0.25 5.82
N SER A 11 1.79 -0.54 5.88
CA SER A 11 3.19 -0.10 5.69
C SER A 11 3.93 -1.14 4.85
N GLY A 12 4.90 -0.74 4.03
CA GLY A 12 5.87 -1.59 3.30
C GLY A 12 5.39 -3.04 3.02
N PRO A 13 5.70 -4.03 3.89
CA PRO A 13 5.29 -5.43 3.69
C PRO A 13 3.78 -5.65 3.54
N GLY A 14 2.98 -5.00 4.38
CA GLY A 14 1.52 -5.11 4.36
C GLY A 14 0.90 -4.38 3.16
N PHE A 15 1.59 -3.40 2.59
CA PHE A 15 1.16 -2.72 1.37
C PHE A 15 1.43 -3.60 0.14
N THR A 16 2.57 -4.31 0.09
CA THR A 16 2.86 -5.29 -0.97
C THR A 16 1.77 -6.36 -1.09
N LEU A 17 1.34 -6.93 0.03
CA LEU A 17 0.30 -7.96 0.05
C LEU A 17 -1.08 -7.46 -0.40
N LYS A 18 -1.36 -6.15 -0.30
CA LYS A 18 -2.64 -5.56 -0.69
C LYS A 18 -2.70 -5.17 -2.17
N GLN A 19 -1.61 -5.29 -2.93
CA GLN A 19 -1.57 -4.86 -4.33
C GLN A 19 -2.57 -5.61 -5.22
N GLU A 20 -2.74 -6.91 -5.01
CA GLU A 20 -3.70 -7.72 -5.77
C GLU A 20 -5.14 -7.24 -5.51
N ASN A 21 -5.50 -7.04 -4.23
CA ASN A 21 -6.81 -6.54 -3.84
C ASN A 21 -7.07 -5.09 -4.33
N LEU A 22 -6.02 -4.27 -4.44
CA LEU A 22 -6.12 -2.91 -5.00
C LEU A 22 -6.34 -2.96 -6.52
N GLY A 23 -5.69 -3.88 -7.23
CA GLY A 23 -5.96 -4.15 -8.64
C GLY A 23 -7.40 -4.60 -8.86
N PHE A 24 -7.89 -5.51 -8.01
CA PHE A 24 -9.28 -5.95 -8.04
C PHE A 24 -10.25 -4.79 -7.77
N ALA A 25 -10.00 -3.97 -6.73
CA ALA A 25 -10.81 -2.80 -6.42
C ALA A 25 -10.87 -1.80 -7.59
N THR A 26 -9.78 -1.65 -8.35
CA THR A 26 -9.73 -0.81 -9.55
C THR A 26 -10.58 -1.41 -10.68
N MET A 27 -10.52 -2.74 -10.88
CA MET A 27 -11.29 -3.44 -11.92
C MET A 27 -12.81 -3.32 -11.72
N ILE A 28 -13.26 -3.30 -10.47
CA ILE A 28 -14.69 -3.23 -10.11
C ILE A 28 -15.13 -1.82 -9.69
N GLU A 29 -14.27 -0.81 -9.90
CA GLU A 29 -14.52 0.60 -9.58
C GLU A 29 -14.96 0.86 -8.12
N VAL A 30 -14.44 0.07 -7.18
CA VAL A 30 -14.77 0.24 -5.77
C VAL A 30 -13.96 1.38 -5.16
N PRO A 31 -14.61 2.38 -4.55
CA PRO A 31 -13.91 3.45 -3.86
C PRO A 31 -13.31 2.93 -2.56
N VAL A 32 -11.98 2.96 -2.45
CA VAL A 32 -11.23 2.62 -1.23
C VAL A 32 -10.18 3.68 -0.93
N ILE A 33 -9.91 3.89 0.35
CA ILE A 33 -8.79 4.74 0.80
C ILE A 33 -7.74 3.84 1.46
N VAL A 34 -6.50 3.88 0.96
CA VAL A 34 -5.36 3.18 1.56
C VAL A 34 -4.33 4.19 2.03
N VAL A 35 -4.02 4.15 3.33
CA VAL A 35 -2.96 4.96 3.93
C VAL A 35 -1.69 4.12 4.00
N ASN A 36 -0.66 4.50 3.25
CA ASN A 36 0.67 3.88 3.32
C ASN A 36 1.55 4.67 4.30
N VAL A 37 1.72 4.17 5.52
CA VAL A 37 2.61 4.73 6.54
C VAL A 37 4.01 4.19 6.27
N GLN A 38 4.83 5.01 5.59
CA GLN A 38 6.14 4.60 5.11
C GLN A 38 7.15 4.53 6.26
N ARG A 39 7.84 3.39 6.35
CA ARG A 39 8.90 3.11 7.33
C ARG A 39 10.12 2.52 6.61
N VAL A 40 11.27 2.50 7.24
CA VAL A 40 12.49 1.96 6.59
C VAL A 40 12.28 0.48 6.25
N GLY A 41 12.54 0.13 4.99
CA GLY A 41 12.53 -1.23 4.41
C GLY A 41 13.81 -1.46 3.57
N PRO A 42 13.99 -2.62 2.90
CA PRO A 42 12.98 -3.60 2.48
C PRO A 42 12.61 -4.64 3.57
N SER A 43 11.43 -5.26 3.44
CA SER A 43 10.88 -6.24 4.39
C SER A 43 10.62 -5.63 5.78
N THR A 44 11.07 -6.26 6.87
CA THR A 44 10.87 -5.75 8.24
C THR A 44 11.49 -4.38 8.46
N GLY A 45 12.66 -4.15 7.85
CA GLY A 45 13.48 -2.95 8.01
C GLY A 45 13.59 -2.47 9.47
N LEU A 46 13.37 -1.19 9.71
CA LEU A 46 13.34 -0.58 11.06
C LEU A 46 11.92 -0.04 11.33
N PRO A 47 11.12 -0.70 12.18
CA PRO A 47 9.72 -0.34 12.39
C PRO A 47 9.50 1.08 12.92
N THR A 48 10.49 1.63 13.61
CA THR A 48 10.44 2.93 14.30
C THR A 48 11.11 4.06 13.53
N ALA A 49 11.79 3.77 12.41
CA ALA A 49 12.45 4.77 11.59
C ALA A 49 11.55 5.13 10.37
N PRO A 50 11.21 6.43 10.16
CA PRO A 50 10.43 6.85 9.00
C PRO A 50 11.24 6.73 7.71
N SER A 51 10.57 6.42 6.60
CA SER A 51 11.19 6.45 5.27
C SER A 51 10.23 7.03 4.22
N GLN A 52 10.75 7.33 3.02
CA GLN A 52 9.93 7.73 1.86
C GLN A 52 10.19 6.82 0.65
N GLY A 53 10.62 5.57 0.90
CA GLY A 53 11.06 4.63 -0.15
C GLY A 53 9.92 3.97 -0.92
N ASP A 54 8.69 4.03 -0.42
CA ASP A 54 7.55 3.27 -0.97
C ASP A 54 6.76 4.08 -2.03
N VAL A 55 7.26 5.25 -2.44
CA VAL A 55 6.60 6.11 -3.44
C VAL A 55 6.45 5.40 -4.78
N MET A 56 7.53 4.74 -5.25
CA MET A 56 7.49 3.98 -6.51
C MET A 56 6.54 2.77 -6.39
N GLN A 57 6.55 2.10 -5.24
CA GLN A 57 5.65 0.97 -5.01
C GLN A 57 4.17 1.41 -4.98
N THR A 58 3.88 2.59 -4.44
CA THR A 58 2.52 3.15 -4.38
C THR A 58 2.01 3.53 -5.76
N ARG A 59 2.88 4.06 -6.63
CA ARG A 59 2.49 4.54 -7.96
C ARG A 59 2.41 3.44 -9.02
N TRP A 60 3.27 2.43 -8.97
CA TRP A 60 3.35 1.39 -10.00
C TRP A 60 2.93 0.00 -9.53
N GLY A 61 2.60 -0.18 -8.23
CA GLY A 61 2.15 -1.47 -7.71
C GLY A 61 3.19 -2.58 -7.87
N ARG A 62 4.49 -2.25 -7.81
CA ARG A 62 5.59 -3.22 -7.87
C ARG A 62 6.69 -2.85 -6.89
N SER A 63 7.26 -3.86 -6.24
CA SER A 63 8.45 -3.77 -5.38
C SER A 63 9.74 -3.56 -6.19
N ARG A 64 9.78 -2.57 -7.09
CA ARG A 64 11.00 -2.21 -7.83
C ARG A 64 11.43 -0.80 -7.46
N SER A 65 12.63 -0.69 -6.92
CA SER A 65 13.30 0.57 -6.57
C SER A 65 13.98 1.24 -7.77
N ARG A 66 13.38 1.17 -8.97
CA ARG A 66 13.90 1.80 -10.19
C ARG A 66 12.83 2.67 -10.81
#